data_AF-A0A503WWU5-F1
#
_entry.id   AF-A0A503WWU5-F1
#
_cell.length_a   1.000
_cell.length_b   1.000
_cell.length_c   1.000
_cell.angle_alpha   90.00
_cell.angle_beta   90.00
_cell.angle_gamma   90.00
#
_symmetry.space_group_name_H-M   'P 1'
#
loop_
_entity.id
_entity.type
_entity.pdbx_description
1 polymer ?
#
loop_
_entity_poly.entity_id
_entity_poly.type
_entity_poly.pdbx_seq_one_letter_code
_entity_poly.pdbx_strand_id
1 'polypeptide(L)'
;MGERPVFSVGGMETVAKDAGHGGAAVRVMGTPRSGTNLAKHLVENYLKVPVVFDQGFWKHGVFPALMNGRDIDHGGLPIIVMSKDPVSQILSWFRLARNDTIFKPNGNLASFLTRPFEVRQDFTKPKRMEYRFRSPADYWNQFYFAMDALRRAGVPVHFMGYEQLVSTPALSLHMLSHFLGRTRPFDIRTGVEIPGHTLDASNDIDRAGTHEQTPFDPARAELASALARIGWRNASLILRAVDDDVLAATGRAGFRQTCREAVGAKAVLRSLVGFW
;
A
#
# COMPACT_ATOMS: atom_id res chain seq x y z
N MET A 1 -33.55 -26.56 36.96
CA MET A 1 -33.75 -26.75 35.51
C MET A 1 -32.93 -25.70 34.81
N GLY A 2 -31.91 -26.13 34.07
CA GLY A 2 -31.00 -25.27 33.32
C GLY A 2 -30.28 -26.16 32.32
N GLU A 3 -30.86 -26.26 31.13
CA GLU A 3 -30.35 -27.09 30.04
C GLU A 3 -28.97 -26.57 29.60
N ARG A 4 -27.98 -27.45 29.58
CA ARG A 4 -26.70 -27.19 28.91
C ARG A 4 -26.90 -27.46 27.41
N PRO A 5 -26.47 -26.57 26.50
CA PRO A 5 -26.44 -26.92 25.09
C PRO A 5 -25.32 -27.95 24.86
N VAL A 6 -25.73 -29.13 24.40
CA VAL A 6 -24.86 -30.15 23.84
C VAL A 6 -24.48 -29.69 22.43
N PHE A 7 -23.24 -29.25 22.24
CA PHE A 7 -22.70 -29.07 20.89
C PHE A 7 -22.16 -30.40 20.39
N SER A 8 -22.83 -30.94 19.38
CA SER A 8 -22.43 -32.15 18.65
C SER A 8 -21.04 -31.98 18.06
N VAL A 9 -20.15 -32.92 18.40
CA VAL A 9 -18.84 -33.11 17.76
C VAL A 9 -19.02 -34.17 16.68
N GLY A 10 -19.25 -33.73 15.45
CA GLY A 10 -18.97 -34.49 14.23
C GLY A 10 -18.21 -33.53 13.31
N GLY A 11 -17.02 -33.83 12.80
CA GLY A 11 -16.60 -35.07 12.17
C GLY A 11 -16.53 -34.80 10.67
N MET A 12 -15.35 -35.02 10.06
CA MET A 12 -14.99 -34.81 8.65
C MET A 12 -14.68 -33.35 8.26
N GLU A 13 -13.60 -33.03 7.54
CA GLU A 13 -12.59 -33.84 6.88
C GLU A 13 -11.39 -32.93 6.61
N THR A 14 -10.18 -33.43 6.85
CA THR A 14 -8.95 -32.81 6.36
C THR A 14 -8.94 -32.82 4.84
N VAL A 15 -9.33 -31.71 4.22
CA VAL A 15 -9.14 -31.50 2.79
C VAL A 15 -7.70 -31.09 2.53
N ALA A 16 -6.93 -32.12 2.17
CA ALA A 16 -5.84 -32.16 1.22
C ALA A 16 -5.05 -30.86 0.92
N LYS A 17 -3.76 -30.96 1.20
CA LYS A 17 -2.67 -30.43 0.36
C LYS A 17 -2.94 -30.83 -1.11
N ASP A 18 -3.58 -29.97 -1.86
CA ASP A 18 -3.43 -29.88 -3.32
C ASP A 18 -4.02 -28.56 -3.80
N ALA A 19 -3.14 -27.58 -4.01
CA ALA A 19 -3.47 -26.41 -4.81
C ALA A 19 -2.36 -26.23 -5.84
N GLY A 20 -2.53 -26.87 -7.00
CA GLY A 20 -1.86 -26.42 -8.21
C GLY A 20 -2.20 -24.94 -8.44
N HIS A 21 -1.19 -24.07 -8.42
CA HIS A 21 -1.33 -22.61 -8.49
C HIS A 21 -1.67 -22.09 -9.91
N GLY A 22 -2.52 -22.83 -10.65
CA GLY A 22 -3.06 -22.41 -11.94
C GLY A 22 -4.44 -21.78 -11.77
N GLY A 23 -4.52 -20.51 -11.33
CA GLY A 23 -5.77 -19.73 -11.39
C GLY A 23 -6.25 -19.05 -10.10
N ALA A 24 -5.51 -19.12 -8.99
CA ALA A 24 -5.88 -18.42 -7.76
C ALA A 24 -5.72 -16.90 -7.90
N ALA A 25 -6.70 -16.13 -7.40
CA ALA A 25 -6.62 -14.67 -7.33
C ALA A 25 -5.47 -14.22 -6.39
N VAL A 26 -5.08 -12.95 -6.49
CA VAL A 26 -4.13 -12.31 -5.58
C VAL A 26 -4.78 -11.12 -4.91
N ARG A 27 -4.47 -10.90 -3.62
CA ARG A 27 -4.90 -9.69 -2.93
C ARG A 27 -3.87 -8.59 -3.11
N VAL A 28 -4.32 -7.38 -3.46
CA VAL A 28 -3.47 -6.19 -3.43
C VAL A 28 -3.89 -5.32 -2.25
N MET A 29 -2.93 -5.02 -1.36
CA MET A 29 -3.13 -4.14 -0.21
C MET A 29 -2.14 -3.00 -0.23
N GLY A 30 -2.38 -1.97 0.57
CA GLY A 30 -1.51 -0.82 0.68
C GLY A 30 -2.26 0.34 1.30
N THR A 31 -1.54 1.31 1.85
CA THR A 31 -2.16 2.54 2.34
C THR A 31 -2.80 3.34 1.17
N PRO A 32 -3.75 4.27 1.43
CA PRO A 32 -4.34 5.07 0.36
C PRO A 32 -3.27 5.77 -0.47
N ARG A 33 -3.42 5.86 -1.80
CA ARG A 33 -2.44 6.52 -2.70
C ARG A 33 -1.07 5.83 -2.82
N SER A 34 -0.92 4.57 -2.41
CA SER A 34 0.34 3.81 -2.57
C SER A 34 0.52 3.14 -3.94
N GLY A 35 -0.45 3.30 -4.86
CA GLY A 35 -0.39 2.69 -6.19
C GLY A 35 -1.08 1.34 -6.33
N THR A 36 -1.95 0.97 -5.38
CA THR A 36 -2.75 -0.28 -5.43
C THR A 36 -3.52 -0.47 -6.73
N ASN A 37 -4.07 0.60 -7.31
CA ASN A 37 -4.82 0.51 -8.57
C ASN A 37 -3.89 0.29 -9.78
N LEU A 38 -2.69 0.88 -9.77
CA LEU A 38 -1.68 0.63 -10.79
C LEU A 38 -1.21 -0.83 -10.72
N ALA A 39 -0.92 -1.33 -9.51
CA ALA A 39 -0.55 -2.73 -9.31
C ALA A 39 -1.64 -3.68 -9.79
N LYS A 40 -2.91 -3.42 -9.44
CA LYS A 40 -4.06 -4.18 -9.95
C LYS A 40 -4.06 -4.24 -11.48
N HIS A 41 -4.04 -3.07 -12.12
CA HIS A 41 -4.07 -2.96 -13.58
C HIS A 41 -2.93 -3.75 -14.23
N LEU A 42 -1.70 -3.60 -13.74
CA LEU A 42 -0.54 -4.28 -14.31
C LEU A 42 -0.58 -5.80 -14.09
N VAL A 43 -0.97 -6.25 -12.90
CA VAL A 43 -1.07 -7.68 -12.58
C VAL A 43 -2.16 -8.35 -13.44
N GLU A 44 -3.34 -7.75 -13.55
CA GLU A 44 -4.45 -8.28 -14.36
C GLU A 44 -4.09 -8.30 -15.84
N ASN A 45 -3.48 -7.23 -16.36
CA ASN A 45 -3.19 -7.11 -17.79
C ASN A 45 -1.98 -7.91 -18.24
N TYR A 46 -0.92 -7.99 -17.43
CA TYR A 46 0.34 -8.63 -17.85
C TYR A 46 0.56 -10.01 -17.27
N LEU A 47 0.11 -10.28 -16.03
CA LEU A 47 0.24 -11.62 -15.42
C LEU A 47 -1.01 -12.48 -15.63
N LYS A 48 -2.13 -11.87 -16.05
CA LYS A 48 -3.44 -12.53 -16.22
C LYS A 48 -3.91 -13.20 -14.93
N VAL A 49 -3.66 -12.55 -13.79
CA VAL A 49 -4.06 -13.00 -12.45
C VAL A 49 -5.17 -12.08 -11.94
N PRO A 50 -6.34 -12.61 -11.52
CA PRO A 50 -7.40 -11.79 -10.93
C PRO A 50 -6.94 -11.11 -9.65
N VAL A 51 -7.31 -9.83 -9.46
CA VAL A 51 -6.94 -9.06 -8.27
C VAL A 51 -8.17 -8.68 -7.44
N VAL A 52 -8.10 -8.93 -6.14
CA VAL A 52 -9.10 -8.51 -5.14
C VAL A 52 -8.50 -7.51 -4.15
N PHE A 53 -9.33 -6.64 -3.59
CA PHE A 53 -8.94 -5.61 -2.63
C PHE A 53 -9.41 -5.90 -1.20
N ASP A 54 -10.71 -6.09 -1.01
CA ASP A 54 -11.42 -6.06 0.28
C ASP A 54 -12.02 -7.42 0.68
N GLN A 55 -11.70 -8.50 -0.04
CA GLN A 55 -12.07 -9.86 0.38
C GLN A 55 -11.44 -10.19 1.73
N GLY A 56 -12.24 -10.23 2.81
CA GLY A 56 -11.83 -10.56 4.18
C GLY A 56 -11.65 -9.36 5.11
N PHE A 57 -11.10 -8.24 4.63
CA PHE A 57 -10.83 -7.05 5.43
C PHE A 57 -10.53 -5.84 4.54
N TRP A 58 -10.70 -4.64 5.10
CA TRP A 58 -10.46 -3.39 4.40
C TRP A 58 -8.98 -3.22 4.00
N LYS A 59 -8.69 -2.97 2.72
CA LYS A 59 -7.32 -2.87 2.18
C LYS A 59 -6.42 -1.81 2.80
N HIS A 60 -7.00 -0.80 3.47
CA HIS A 60 -6.29 0.30 4.12
C HIS A 60 -6.28 0.20 5.66
N GLY A 61 -6.98 -0.78 6.23
CA GLY A 61 -7.07 -0.99 7.67
C GLY A 61 -5.81 -1.64 8.25
N VAL A 62 -5.55 -1.39 9.54
CA VAL A 62 -4.58 -2.17 10.31
C VAL A 62 -5.31 -3.41 10.82
N PHE A 63 -4.72 -4.59 10.62
CA PHE A 63 -5.37 -5.86 10.94
C PHE A 63 -5.68 -5.99 12.43
N PRO A 64 -6.93 -6.32 12.81
CA PRO A 64 -7.17 -6.87 14.14
C PRO A 64 -6.59 -8.29 14.20
N ALA A 65 -5.81 -8.59 15.23
CA ALA A 65 -5.57 -9.98 15.59
C ALA A 65 -6.93 -10.61 15.94
N LEU A 66 -7.33 -11.67 15.24
CA LEU A 66 -8.60 -12.34 15.52
C LEU A 66 -8.55 -12.92 16.95
N MET A 67 -9.50 -12.53 17.79
CA MET A 67 -9.46 -12.76 19.24
C MET A 67 -9.73 -14.21 19.66
N ASN A 68 -10.00 -15.14 18.75
CA ASN A 68 -10.31 -16.53 19.12
C ASN A 68 -9.06 -17.41 19.28
N GLY A 69 -7.85 -16.88 19.04
CA GLY A 69 -6.58 -17.61 19.20
C GLY A 69 -6.43 -18.82 18.27
N ARG A 70 -7.31 -18.95 17.26
CA ARG A 70 -7.25 -19.98 16.22
C ARG A 70 -6.81 -19.30 14.94
N ASP A 71 -6.10 -20.06 14.10
CA ASP A 71 -5.47 -19.65 12.85
C ASP A 71 -6.10 -18.40 12.25
N ILE A 72 -5.29 -17.34 12.11
CA ILE A 72 -5.79 -16.10 11.52
C ILE A 72 -6.10 -16.39 10.05
N ASP A 73 -7.38 -16.51 9.72
CA ASP A 73 -7.80 -16.69 8.34
C ASP A 73 -7.65 -15.37 7.59
N HIS A 74 -6.56 -15.29 6.84
CA HIS A 74 -6.27 -14.17 5.95
C HIS A 74 -6.95 -14.31 4.58
N GLY A 75 -7.91 -15.23 4.43
CA GLY A 75 -8.62 -15.54 3.19
C GLY A 75 -7.79 -16.37 2.20
N GLY A 76 -6.69 -16.98 2.65
CA GLY A 76 -5.89 -17.96 1.87
C GLY A 76 -5.20 -17.46 0.59
N LEU A 77 -5.28 -16.17 0.26
CA LEU A 77 -4.68 -15.60 -0.96
C LEU A 77 -3.28 -15.04 -0.71
N PRO A 78 -2.35 -15.14 -1.68
CA PRO A 78 -1.12 -14.35 -1.66
C PRO A 78 -1.45 -12.86 -1.65
N ILE A 79 -0.63 -12.08 -0.93
CA ILE A 79 -0.83 -10.65 -0.72
C ILE A 79 0.33 -9.86 -1.32
N ILE A 80 0.03 -8.99 -2.28
CA ILE A 80 0.95 -7.96 -2.78
C ILE A 80 0.68 -6.68 -1.98
N VAL A 81 1.68 -6.20 -1.25
CA VAL A 81 1.59 -4.99 -0.44
C VAL A 81 2.30 -3.84 -1.14
N MET A 82 1.52 -2.90 -1.65
CA MET A 82 2.02 -1.67 -2.24
C MET A 82 2.50 -0.71 -1.15
N SER A 83 3.80 -0.42 -1.20
CA SER A 83 4.48 0.53 -0.34
C SER A 83 4.97 1.72 -1.14
N LYS A 84 4.78 2.92 -0.60
CA LYS A 84 5.35 4.15 -1.17
C LYS A 84 6.22 4.80 -0.10
N ASP A 85 7.27 5.48 -0.53
CA ASP A 85 8.17 6.15 0.40
C ASP A 85 7.37 7.12 1.30
N PRO A 86 7.68 7.20 2.60
CA PRO A 86 6.83 7.91 3.55
C PRO A 86 6.74 9.41 3.24
N VAL A 87 7.75 10.02 2.63
CA VAL A 87 7.72 11.44 2.28
C VAL A 87 6.70 11.69 1.16
N SER A 88 6.80 10.96 0.06
CA SER A 88 5.88 11.07 -1.07
C SER A 88 4.46 10.59 -0.74
N GLN A 89 4.36 9.57 0.11
CA GLN A 89 3.09 9.00 0.57
C GLN A 89 2.32 9.99 1.44
N ILE A 90 2.95 10.55 2.48
CA ILE A 90 2.32 11.51 3.39
C ILE A 90 2.00 12.82 2.67
N LEU A 91 2.86 13.28 1.74
CA LEU A 91 2.53 14.43 0.88
C LEU A 91 1.28 14.16 0.03
N SER A 92 1.13 12.94 -0.48
CA SER A 92 -0.05 12.53 -1.25
C SER A 92 -1.31 12.49 -0.37
N TRP A 93 -1.19 12.07 0.88
CA TRP A 93 -2.29 12.11 1.84
C TRP A 93 -2.70 13.52 2.24
N PHE A 94 -1.74 14.42 2.46
CA PHE A 94 -2.04 15.81 2.76
C PHE A 94 -2.87 16.46 1.64
N ARG A 95 -2.57 16.13 0.38
CA ARG A 95 -3.38 16.58 -0.77
C ARG A 95 -4.76 15.95 -0.78
N LEU A 96 -4.85 14.65 -0.52
CA LEU A 96 -6.13 13.92 -0.48
C LEU A 96 -7.05 14.43 0.64
N ALA A 97 -6.49 14.74 1.81
CA ALA A 97 -7.23 15.24 2.97
C ALA A 97 -7.93 16.58 2.74
N ARG A 98 -7.54 17.34 1.70
CA ARG A 98 -8.23 18.58 1.31
C ARG A 98 -9.63 18.33 0.74
N ASN A 99 -9.88 17.11 0.26
CA ASN A 99 -11.14 16.74 -0.37
C ASN A 99 -12.13 16.11 0.62
N ASP A 100 -11.82 16.08 1.92
CA ASP A 100 -12.63 15.46 3.01
C ASP A 100 -13.16 14.06 2.65
N THR A 101 -12.25 13.20 2.20
CA THR A 101 -12.56 11.82 1.78
C THR A 101 -12.24 10.85 2.94
N ILE A 102 -11.24 9.99 2.73
CA ILE A 102 -10.75 8.98 3.68
C ILE A 102 -10.04 9.63 4.88
N PHE A 103 -9.49 10.85 4.69
CA PHE A 103 -8.79 11.60 5.73
C PHE A 103 -9.52 12.88 6.07
N LYS A 104 -9.60 13.20 7.36
CA LYS A 104 -10.13 14.49 7.81
C LYS A 104 -9.20 15.64 7.39
N PRO A 105 -9.73 16.78 6.91
CA PRO A 105 -8.96 17.99 6.69
C PRO A 105 -8.28 18.42 7.99
N ASN A 106 -7.00 18.78 7.92
CA ASN A 106 -6.18 19.10 9.10
C ASN A 106 -5.48 20.47 9.00
N GLY A 107 -5.99 21.34 8.13
CA GLY A 107 -5.45 22.69 7.90
C GLY A 107 -4.19 22.67 7.04
N ASN A 108 -3.10 23.25 7.54
CA ASN A 108 -1.83 23.33 6.83
C ASN A 108 -0.96 22.07 7.01
N LEU A 109 0.11 21.96 6.22
CA LEU A 109 0.99 20.79 6.20
C LEU A 109 1.64 20.51 7.57
N ALA A 110 2.10 21.54 8.29
CA ALA A 110 2.73 21.34 9.60
C ALA A 110 1.75 20.77 10.63
N SER A 111 0.51 21.28 10.64
CA SER A 111 -0.59 20.75 11.45
C SER A 111 -0.90 19.30 11.07
N PHE A 112 -1.02 19.01 9.77
CA PHE A 112 -1.26 17.66 9.26
C PHE A 112 -0.21 16.64 9.73
N LEU A 113 1.06 17.03 9.79
CA LEU A 113 2.15 16.13 10.18
C LEU A 113 2.23 15.84 11.69
N THR A 114 1.65 16.71 12.52
CA THR A 114 1.86 16.68 13.98
C THR A 114 0.61 16.39 14.78
N ARG A 115 -0.57 16.57 14.18
CA ARG A 115 -1.85 16.28 14.82
C ARG A 115 -2.26 14.82 14.64
N PRO A 116 -3.16 14.33 15.51
CA PRO A 116 -3.80 13.04 15.35
C PRO A 116 -4.34 12.85 13.94
N PHE A 117 -4.07 11.68 13.38
CA PHE A 117 -4.42 11.34 12.02
C PHE A 117 -5.56 10.33 12.01
N GLU A 118 -6.66 10.69 11.35
CA GLU A 118 -7.88 9.88 11.35
C GLU A 118 -8.13 9.33 9.96
N VAL A 119 -8.32 8.02 9.92
CA VAL A 119 -8.49 7.24 8.69
C VAL A 119 -9.86 6.59 8.76
N ARG A 120 -10.77 7.05 7.90
CA ARG A 120 -12.14 6.56 7.84
C ARG A 120 -12.22 5.43 6.84
N GLN A 121 -12.91 4.35 7.19
CA GLN A 121 -13.33 3.41 6.15
C GLN A 121 -14.16 4.17 5.11
N ASP A 122 -13.84 3.98 3.84
CA ASP A 122 -14.59 4.58 2.74
C ASP A 122 -16.07 4.15 2.84
N PHE A 123 -16.94 4.85 2.12
CA PHE A 123 -18.34 4.55 1.81
C PHE A 123 -19.39 5.49 2.41
N THR A 124 -20.11 6.01 1.43
CA THR A 124 -21.28 6.89 1.34
C THR A 124 -22.47 6.63 2.30
N LYS A 125 -22.33 5.86 3.41
CA LYS A 125 -23.45 5.47 4.31
C LYS A 125 -23.12 5.48 5.83
N PRO A 126 -24.13 5.41 6.75
CA PRO A 126 -23.96 5.45 8.22
C PRO A 126 -23.40 4.15 8.86
N LYS A 127 -22.90 4.24 10.11
CA LYS A 127 -22.24 3.19 10.94
C LYS A 127 -20.77 2.87 10.55
N ARG A 128 -19.89 3.86 10.62
CA ARG A 128 -18.49 3.78 10.15
C ARG A 128 -17.51 3.45 11.25
N MET A 129 -16.51 2.64 10.93
CA MET A 129 -15.30 2.47 11.72
C MET A 129 -14.29 3.56 11.34
N GLU A 130 -13.77 4.27 12.34
CA GLU A 130 -12.66 5.21 12.18
C GLU A 130 -11.45 4.68 12.95
N TYR A 131 -10.28 4.77 12.33
CA TYR A 131 -9.02 4.57 13.01
C TYR A 131 -8.42 5.93 13.37
N ARG A 132 -7.80 6.01 14.55
CA ARG A 132 -7.08 7.19 15.00
C ARG A 132 -5.64 6.81 15.33
N PHE A 133 -4.71 7.53 14.71
CA PHE A 133 -3.28 7.39 14.88
C PHE A 133 -2.72 8.68 15.47
N ARG A 134 -1.53 8.60 16.07
CA ARG A 134 -0.84 9.76 16.65
C ARG A 134 -0.46 10.80 15.59
N SER A 135 -0.08 10.34 14.41
CA SER A 135 0.32 11.16 13.26
C SER A 135 0.18 10.36 11.95
N PRO A 136 0.33 10.99 10.78
CA PRO A 136 0.40 10.25 9.52
C PRO A 136 1.57 9.26 9.47
N ALA A 137 2.72 9.62 10.04
CA ALA A 137 3.87 8.70 10.10
C ALA A 137 3.58 7.47 10.97
N ASP A 138 2.87 7.64 12.08
CA ASP A 138 2.43 6.53 12.93
C ASP A 138 1.48 5.58 12.18
N TYR A 139 0.53 6.10 11.39
CA TYR A 139 -0.27 5.25 10.52
C TYR A 139 0.56 4.47 9.50
N TRP A 140 1.55 5.14 8.86
CA TRP A 140 2.47 4.48 7.92
C TRP A 140 3.22 3.34 8.61
N ASN A 141 3.79 3.58 9.79
CA ASN A 141 4.51 2.56 10.57
C ASN A 141 3.60 1.39 10.91
N GLN A 142 2.44 1.64 11.54
CA GLN A 142 1.55 0.59 12.01
C GLN A 142 1.00 -0.28 10.87
N PHE A 143 0.64 0.33 9.74
CA PHE A 143 0.15 -0.42 8.59
C PHE A 143 1.23 -1.36 8.03
N TYR A 144 2.42 -0.85 7.75
CA TYR A 144 3.47 -1.66 7.14
C TYR A 144 4.13 -2.63 8.13
N PHE A 145 4.20 -2.27 9.42
CA PHE A 145 4.57 -3.21 10.48
C PHE A 145 3.59 -4.39 10.55
N ALA A 146 2.28 -4.15 10.48
CA ALA A 146 1.29 -5.22 10.51
C ALA A 146 1.43 -6.16 9.29
N MET A 147 1.66 -5.62 8.10
CA MET A 147 1.92 -6.41 6.89
C MET A 147 3.20 -7.25 7.00
N ASP A 148 4.26 -6.70 7.59
CA ASP A 148 5.49 -7.43 7.82
C ASP A 148 5.33 -8.50 8.91
N ALA A 149 4.55 -8.21 9.95
CA ALA A 149 4.22 -9.19 10.97
C ALA A 149 3.49 -10.40 10.37
N LEU A 150 2.55 -10.19 9.42
CA LEU A 150 1.92 -11.28 8.68
C LEU A 150 2.94 -12.09 7.88
N ARG A 151 3.85 -11.41 7.18
CA ARG A 151 4.94 -12.06 6.44
C ARG A 151 5.77 -12.96 7.35
N ARG A 152 6.17 -12.46 8.52
CA ARG A 152 6.97 -13.21 9.51
C ARG A 152 6.18 -14.36 10.14
N ALA A 153 4.85 -14.27 10.19
CA ALA A 153 3.97 -15.35 10.62
C ALA A 153 3.74 -16.44 9.55
N GLY A 154 4.37 -16.31 8.37
CA GLY A 154 4.29 -17.31 7.30
C GLY A 154 3.22 -17.04 6.24
N VAL A 155 2.50 -15.92 6.32
CA VAL A 155 1.55 -15.51 5.27
C VAL A 155 2.35 -15.12 4.01
N PRO A 156 1.95 -15.58 2.81
CA PRO A 156 2.59 -15.19 1.56
C PRO A 156 2.37 -13.69 1.28
N VAL A 157 3.32 -12.86 1.71
CA VAL A 157 3.28 -11.40 1.57
C VAL A 157 4.51 -10.92 0.78
N HIS A 158 4.27 -10.16 -0.29
CA HIS A 158 5.31 -9.52 -1.09
C HIS A 158 5.16 -8.00 -1.06
N PHE A 159 6.16 -7.29 -0.51
CA PHE A 159 6.21 -5.83 -0.59
C PHE A 159 6.69 -5.37 -1.96
N MET A 160 5.94 -4.48 -2.59
CA MET A 160 6.29 -3.85 -3.85
C MET A 160 6.37 -2.32 -3.65
N GLY A 161 7.50 -1.73 -4.03
CA GLY A 161 7.68 -0.28 -4.02
C GLY A 161 6.95 0.38 -5.19
N TYR A 162 6.14 1.40 -4.94
CA TYR A 162 5.49 2.20 -5.99
C TYR A 162 6.53 2.79 -6.95
N GLU A 163 7.65 3.28 -6.41
CA GLU A 163 8.71 3.90 -7.19
C GLU A 163 9.39 2.87 -8.12
N GLN A 164 9.58 1.64 -7.65
CA GLN A 164 10.13 0.53 -8.45
C GLN A 164 9.13 0.08 -9.52
N LEU A 165 7.83 -0.01 -9.17
CA LEU A 165 6.78 -0.38 -10.11
C LEU A 165 6.66 0.61 -11.27
N VAL A 166 6.83 1.91 -11.01
CA VAL A 166 6.79 2.94 -12.05
C VAL A 166 8.07 2.98 -12.88
N SER A 167 9.24 2.86 -12.25
CA SER A 167 10.53 2.97 -12.94
C SER A 167 10.97 1.71 -13.69
N THR A 168 10.63 0.53 -13.16
CA THR A 168 11.05 -0.77 -13.70
C THR A 168 9.89 -1.78 -13.71
N PRO A 169 8.76 -1.46 -14.38
CA PRO A 169 7.55 -2.27 -14.30
C PRO A 169 7.73 -3.73 -14.74
N ALA A 170 8.54 -3.99 -15.77
CA ALA A 170 8.83 -5.35 -16.24
C ALA A 170 9.57 -6.19 -15.18
N LEU A 171 10.54 -5.59 -14.48
CA LEU A 171 11.25 -6.26 -13.37
C LEU A 171 10.30 -6.52 -12.19
N SER A 172 9.44 -5.55 -11.86
CA SER A 172 8.42 -5.72 -10.82
C SER A 172 7.47 -6.87 -11.15
N LEU A 173 6.98 -6.97 -12.38
CA LEU A 173 6.11 -8.06 -12.83
C LEU A 173 6.84 -9.42 -12.86
N HIS A 174 8.13 -9.43 -13.21
CA HIS A 174 8.99 -10.60 -13.10
C HIS A 174 9.07 -11.10 -11.66
N MET A 175 9.39 -10.23 -10.70
CA MET A 175 9.43 -10.59 -9.27
C MET A 175 8.08 -11.10 -8.76
N LEU A 176 6.98 -10.45 -9.16
CA LEU A 176 5.63 -10.88 -8.79
C LEU A 176 5.28 -12.24 -9.39
N SER A 177 5.69 -12.53 -10.62
CA SER A 177 5.43 -13.84 -11.24
C SER A 177 6.11 -14.99 -10.49
N HIS A 178 7.32 -14.76 -9.97
CA HIS A 178 8.02 -15.70 -9.10
C HIS A 178 7.32 -15.87 -7.75
N PHE A 179 6.93 -14.76 -7.12
CA PHE A 179 6.19 -14.78 -5.86
C PHE A 179 4.86 -15.55 -5.98
N LEU A 180 4.17 -15.41 -7.10
CA LEU A 180 2.90 -16.10 -7.38
C LEU A 180 3.08 -17.55 -7.86
N GLY A 181 4.32 -18.07 -7.91
CA GLY A 181 4.58 -19.45 -8.34
C GLY A 181 4.21 -19.72 -9.80
N ARG A 182 4.28 -18.71 -10.67
CA ARG A 182 3.96 -18.88 -12.10
C ARG A 182 4.95 -19.84 -12.75
N THR A 183 4.43 -20.84 -13.47
CA THR A 183 5.23 -21.85 -14.19
C THR A 183 6.18 -21.23 -15.21
N ARG A 184 5.77 -20.12 -15.82
CA ARG A 184 6.60 -19.26 -16.68
C ARG A 184 6.65 -17.87 -16.06
N PRO A 185 7.82 -17.46 -15.52
CA PRO A 185 8.00 -16.10 -15.06
C PRO A 185 7.79 -15.08 -16.18
N PHE A 186 7.38 -13.87 -15.81
CA PHE A 186 7.23 -12.77 -16.76
C PHE A 186 8.61 -12.40 -17.33
N ASP A 187 8.70 -12.23 -18.65
CA ASP A 187 9.96 -11.87 -19.31
C ASP A 187 10.25 -10.38 -19.13
N ILE A 188 11.38 -10.06 -18.48
CA ILE A 188 11.84 -8.69 -18.23
C ILE A 188 12.04 -7.87 -19.52
N ARG A 189 12.18 -8.51 -20.68
CA ARG A 189 12.32 -7.85 -21.99
C ARG A 189 10.99 -7.42 -22.58
N THR A 190 9.88 -7.86 -21.99
CA THR A 190 8.53 -7.47 -22.43
C THR A 190 8.30 -6.00 -22.14
N GLY A 191 7.84 -5.26 -23.14
CA GLY A 191 7.40 -3.87 -22.96
C GLY A 191 6.18 -3.81 -22.04
N VAL A 192 6.27 -2.98 -20.99
CA VAL A 192 5.16 -2.75 -20.06
C VAL A 192 4.81 -1.27 -20.11
N GLU A 193 3.56 -1.00 -20.46
CA GLU A 193 3.03 0.35 -20.58
C GLU A 193 2.38 0.75 -19.27
N ILE A 194 2.82 1.88 -18.73
CA ILE A 194 2.13 2.55 -17.63
C ILE A 194 0.96 3.35 -18.24
N PRO A 195 -0.27 3.23 -17.71
CA PRO A 195 -1.40 4.00 -18.19
C PRO A 195 -1.09 5.50 -18.26
N GLY A 196 -1.41 6.14 -19.39
CA GLY A 196 -1.20 7.58 -19.59
C GLY A 196 -2.13 8.48 -18.74
N HIS A 197 -3.12 7.89 -18.07
CA HIS A 197 -4.08 8.58 -17.21
C HIS A 197 -4.21 7.90 -15.84
N THR A 198 -4.74 8.64 -14.87
CA THR A 198 -5.06 8.11 -13.55
C THR A 198 -6.16 7.07 -13.65
N LEU A 199 -5.93 5.93 -13.03
CA LEU A 199 -6.92 4.87 -12.88
C LEU A 199 -7.92 5.24 -11.78
N ASP A 200 -9.21 4.99 -12.03
CA ASP A 200 -10.28 5.23 -11.07
C ASP A 200 -10.07 4.45 -9.76
N ALA A 201 -10.68 4.96 -8.68
CA ALA A 201 -10.78 4.20 -7.45
C ALA A 201 -11.61 2.93 -7.72
N SER A 202 -11.01 1.77 -7.44
CA SER A 202 -11.70 0.49 -7.48
C SER A 202 -11.71 -0.08 -6.06
N ASN A 203 -12.87 -0.50 -5.60
CA ASN A 203 -13.12 -1.40 -4.49
C ASN A 203 -13.75 -2.68 -5.08
N ASP A 204 -13.85 -3.75 -4.29
CA ASP A 204 -14.49 -4.99 -4.77
C ASP A 204 -16.03 -4.87 -4.85
N ILE A 205 -16.59 -3.76 -4.39
CA ILE A 205 -18.02 -3.59 -4.10
C ILE A 205 -18.71 -2.65 -5.10
N ASP A 206 -18.02 -1.61 -5.61
CA ASP A 206 -18.59 -0.65 -6.55
C ASP A 206 -17.93 -0.76 -7.94
N ARG A 207 -18.75 -0.58 -8.99
CA ARG A 207 -18.24 -0.37 -10.35
C ARG A 207 -17.56 1.00 -10.42
N ALA A 208 -16.41 1.04 -11.12
CA ALA A 208 -15.66 2.26 -11.35
C ALA A 208 -16.57 3.41 -11.83
N GLY A 209 -16.56 4.52 -11.09
CA GLY A 209 -17.26 5.73 -11.49
C GLY A 209 -16.47 6.46 -12.58
N THR A 210 -17.17 7.02 -13.57
CA THR A 210 -16.57 7.85 -14.62
C THR A 210 -16.14 9.20 -14.02
N HIS A 211 -14.88 9.31 -13.59
CA HIS A 211 -14.29 10.60 -13.23
C HIS A 211 -13.40 11.12 -14.37
N GLU A 212 -13.17 12.45 -14.37
CA GLU A 212 -12.25 13.08 -15.33
C GLU A 212 -10.85 12.45 -15.25
N GLN A 213 -10.42 11.89 -16.38
CA GLN A 213 -9.11 11.27 -16.50
C GLN A 213 -8.02 12.34 -16.40
N THR A 214 -7.31 12.35 -15.27
CA THR A 214 -6.12 13.20 -15.10
C THR A 214 -4.91 12.51 -15.73
N PRO A 215 -3.99 13.22 -16.40
CA PRO A 215 -2.76 12.61 -16.89
C PRO A 215 -1.95 11.92 -15.77
N PHE A 216 -1.33 10.78 -16.10
CA PHE A 216 -0.40 10.12 -15.21
C PHE A 216 0.87 10.98 -15.06
N ASP A 217 1.25 11.26 -13.82
CA ASP A 217 2.40 12.10 -13.48
C ASP A 217 3.50 11.23 -12.85
N PRO A 218 4.53 10.80 -13.62
CA PRO A 218 5.63 9.98 -13.11
C PRO A 218 6.45 10.71 -12.05
N ALA A 219 6.46 12.05 -12.03
CA ALA A 219 7.16 12.82 -10.99
C ALA A 219 6.53 12.64 -9.60
N ARG A 220 5.39 11.96 -9.47
CA ARG A 220 4.82 11.52 -8.19
C ARG A 220 5.52 10.28 -7.61
N ALA A 221 6.34 9.59 -8.39
CA ALA A 221 7.23 8.52 -7.95
C ALA A 221 8.64 9.03 -7.61
N GLU A 222 8.97 10.29 -7.94
CA GLU A 222 10.29 10.85 -7.70
C GLU A 222 10.42 11.47 -6.29
N LEU A 223 11.29 10.87 -5.48
CA LEU A 223 11.60 11.36 -4.13
C LEU A 223 12.09 12.83 -4.13
N ALA A 224 12.95 13.22 -5.06
CA ALA A 224 13.46 14.59 -5.15
C ALA A 224 12.35 15.62 -5.42
N SER A 225 11.33 15.22 -6.20
CA SER A 225 10.15 16.05 -6.46
C SER A 225 9.30 16.21 -5.20
N ALA A 226 9.08 15.13 -4.44
CA ALA A 226 8.38 15.18 -3.16
C ALA A 226 9.12 16.03 -2.12
N LEU A 227 10.43 15.81 -1.95
CA LEU A 227 11.28 16.57 -1.02
C LEU A 227 11.26 18.08 -1.30
N ALA A 228 11.26 18.46 -2.57
CA ALA A 228 11.21 19.87 -2.96
C ALA A 228 9.88 20.54 -2.64
N ARG A 229 8.78 19.80 -2.77
CA ARG A 229 7.43 20.31 -2.55
C ARG A 229 7.08 20.34 -1.05
N ILE A 230 7.58 19.38 -0.29
CA ILE A 230 7.33 19.28 1.15
C ILE A 230 8.28 20.15 1.97
N GLY A 231 9.52 20.34 1.49
CA GLY A 231 10.60 21.04 2.18
C GLY A 231 11.29 20.17 3.26
N TRP A 232 12.59 20.39 3.44
CA TRP A 232 13.42 19.55 4.33
C TRP A 232 12.97 19.56 5.80
N ARG A 233 12.48 20.70 6.30
CA ARG A 233 11.95 20.80 7.66
C ARG A 233 10.83 19.80 7.91
N ASN A 234 9.87 19.72 6.99
CA ASN A 234 8.73 18.82 7.08
C ASN A 234 9.12 17.37 6.78
N ALA A 235 9.99 17.14 5.80
CA ALA A 235 10.55 15.82 5.53
C ALA A 235 11.29 15.26 6.76
N SER A 236 12.05 16.10 7.46
CA SER A 236 12.75 15.70 8.71
C SER A 236 11.77 15.29 9.82
N LEU A 237 10.61 15.93 9.92
CA LEU A 237 9.56 15.53 10.88
C LEU A 237 9.02 14.14 10.54
N ILE A 238 8.74 13.87 9.26
CA ILE A 238 8.32 12.54 8.80
C ILE A 238 9.40 11.51 9.12
N LEU A 239 10.63 11.77 8.68
CA LEU A 239 11.73 10.82 8.85
C LEU A 239 11.91 10.49 10.33
N ARG A 240 11.95 11.48 11.23
CA ARG A 240 12.10 11.23 12.68
C ARG A 240 11.00 10.36 13.29
N ALA A 241 9.82 10.33 12.69
CA ALA A 241 8.67 9.58 13.18
C ALA A 241 8.44 8.23 12.48
N VAL A 242 9.17 7.94 11.40
CA VAL A 242 9.11 6.65 10.71
C VAL A 242 10.16 5.70 11.26
N ASP A 243 9.81 4.43 11.42
CA ASP A 243 10.69 3.42 12.01
C ASP A 243 11.60 2.77 10.95
N ASP A 244 12.87 2.56 11.29
CA ASP A 244 13.90 2.08 10.35
C ASP A 244 13.73 0.59 10.00
N ASP A 245 13.19 -0.22 10.91
CA ASP A 245 12.85 -1.62 10.67
C ASP A 245 11.67 -1.75 9.68
N VAL A 246 10.66 -0.88 9.79
CA VAL A 246 9.55 -0.82 8.83
C VAL A 246 10.03 -0.33 7.46
N LEU A 247 10.96 0.64 7.42
CA LEU A 247 11.63 1.05 6.18
C LEU A 247 12.37 -0.12 5.54
N ALA A 248 13.16 -0.87 6.31
CA ALA A 248 13.88 -2.04 5.81
C ALA A 248 12.91 -3.12 5.30
N ALA A 249 11.84 -3.42 6.04
CA ALA A 249 10.83 -4.42 5.67
C ALA A 249 10.13 -4.10 4.33
N THR A 250 9.93 -2.81 4.04
CA THR A 250 9.35 -2.30 2.78
C THR A 250 10.38 -2.10 1.66
N GLY A 251 11.62 -2.58 1.82
CA GLY A 251 12.68 -2.53 0.81
C GLY A 251 13.44 -1.19 0.74
N ARG A 252 13.40 -0.39 1.80
CA ARG A 252 13.99 0.96 1.86
C ARG A 252 15.04 1.09 2.98
N ALA A 253 15.89 0.08 3.13
CA ALA A 253 17.03 0.18 4.06
C ALA A 253 17.90 1.41 3.70
N GLY A 254 18.30 2.19 4.71
CA GLY A 254 19.11 3.41 4.50
C GLY A 254 18.34 4.62 3.95
N PHE A 255 17.01 4.58 3.88
CA PHE A 255 16.20 5.64 3.26
C PHE A 255 16.48 7.06 3.77
N ARG A 256 16.79 7.24 5.05
CA ARG A 256 17.15 8.56 5.61
C ARG A 256 18.36 9.17 4.92
N GLN A 257 19.36 8.35 4.63
CA GLN A 257 20.57 8.76 3.93
C GLN A 257 20.22 9.13 2.49
N THR A 258 19.43 8.29 1.81
CA THR A 258 18.90 8.57 0.47
C THR A 258 18.15 9.91 0.41
N CYS A 259 17.34 10.24 1.42
CA CYS A 259 16.67 11.55 1.47
C CYS A 259 17.66 12.71 1.60
N ARG A 260 18.70 12.58 2.43
CA ARG A 260 19.72 13.64 2.58
C ARG A 260 20.47 13.88 1.28
N GLU A 261 20.86 12.80 0.60
CA GLU A 261 21.53 12.85 -0.70
C GLU A 261 20.64 13.45 -1.78
N ALA A 262 19.37 13.07 -1.85
CA ALA A 262 18.40 13.62 -2.81
C ALA A 262 18.14 15.12 -2.59
N VAL A 263 18.13 15.60 -1.34
CA VAL A 263 18.07 17.04 -1.04
C VAL A 263 19.36 17.73 -1.49
N GLY A 264 20.53 17.14 -1.20
CA GLY A 264 21.83 17.65 -1.62
C GLY A 264 21.94 17.79 -3.13
N ALA A 265 21.57 16.76 -3.89
CA ALA A 265 21.56 16.78 -5.35
C ALA A 265 20.67 17.89 -5.91
N LYS A 266 19.52 18.17 -5.26
CA LYS A 266 18.65 19.28 -5.67
C LYS A 266 19.20 20.65 -5.28
N ALA A 267 19.89 20.79 -4.15
CA ALA A 267 20.61 22.00 -3.80
C ALA A 267 21.73 22.28 -4.83
N VAL A 268 22.43 21.24 -5.29
CA VAL A 268 23.42 21.32 -6.37
C VAL A 268 22.76 21.71 -7.70
N LEU A 269 21.66 21.07 -8.10
CA LEU A 269 20.90 21.45 -9.31
C LEU A 269 20.37 22.88 -9.26
N ARG A 270 19.92 23.37 -8.09
CA ARG A 270 19.54 24.77 -7.87
C ARG A 270 20.73 25.73 -7.89
N SER A 271 21.94 25.27 -7.55
CA SER A 271 23.16 26.09 -7.64
C SER A 271 23.71 26.19 -9.07
N LEU A 272 23.40 25.21 -9.93
CA LEU A 272 23.75 25.22 -11.35
C LEU A 272 22.76 26.03 -12.20
N VAL A 273 21.52 26.15 -11.73
CA VAL A 273 20.50 27.03 -12.30
C VAL A 273 20.39 28.25 -11.39
N GLY A 274 21.36 29.17 -11.50
CA GLY A 274 21.10 30.56 -11.11
C GLY A 274 19.85 31.04 -11.84
N PHE A 275 18.97 31.74 -11.12
CA PHE A 275 17.58 32.12 -11.47
C PHE A 275 16.50 31.11 -11.01
N TRP A 276 15.80 31.46 -9.93
CA TRP A 276 14.42 31.97 -9.91
C TRP A 276 14.21 32.83 -8.67
#